data_AF-A0A4R7FD65-F1
#
_entry.id   AF-A0A4R7FD65-F1
#
_cell.length_a   1.000
_cell.length_b   1.000
_cell.length_c   1.000
_cell.angle_alpha   90.00
_cell.angle_beta   90.00
_cell.angle_gamma   90.00
#
_symmetry.space_group_name_H-M   'P 1'
#
loop_
_entity.id
_entity.type
_entity.pdbx_description
1 polymer ?
#
loop_
_entity_poly.entity_id
_entity_poly.type
_entity_poly.pdbx_seq_one_letter_code
_entity_poly.pdbx_strand_id
1 'polypeptide(L)'
;MLLSPTEALAHLRVEAGQEDALITLYQGAAEQSAMDYLNRQVFADQAALDAAVAAETAGANPMVVNYAIKAAMLLILGHLYSNREDVVAGASVVQLPGGARSLLRPHRITHGV
;
A
#
# COMPACT_ATOMS: atom_id res chain seq x y z
N MET A 1 4.44 6.14 7.84
CA MET A 1 4.15 5.88 6.42
C MET A 1 5.21 4.95 5.86
N LEU A 2 4.80 4.00 5.04
CA LEU A 2 5.67 2.97 4.44
C LEU A 2 6.32 3.45 3.14
N LEU A 3 5.66 4.38 2.45
CA LEU A 3 6.21 5.13 1.33
C LEU A 3 6.63 6.53 1.77
N SER A 4 7.70 7.06 1.15
CA SER A 4 8.05 8.48 1.31
C SER A 4 7.24 9.36 0.35
N PRO A 5 6.96 10.63 0.70
CA PRO A 5 6.26 11.57 -0.19
C PRO A 5 7.00 11.77 -1.52
N THR A 6 8.33 11.73 -1.50
CA THR A 6 9.16 11.86 -2.71
C THR A 6 9.02 10.65 -3.64
N GLU A 7 8.97 9.43 -3.11
CA GLU A 7 8.68 8.22 -3.91
C GLU A 7 7.29 8.29 -4.55
N ALA A 8 6.29 8.75 -3.79
CA ALA A 8 4.92 8.92 -4.27
C ALA A 8 4.85 9.95 -5.41
N LEU A 9 5.40 11.15 -5.21
CA LEU A 9 5.45 12.21 -6.22
C LEU A 9 6.20 11.78 -7.48
N ALA A 10 7.36 11.14 -7.33
CA ALA A 10 8.15 10.63 -8.45
C ALA A 10 7.39 9.58 -9.26
N HIS A 11 6.64 8.69 -8.60
CA HIS A 11 5.81 7.68 -9.27
C HIS A 11 4.66 8.32 -10.05
N LEU A 12 3.99 9.31 -9.45
CA LEU A 12 2.86 10.02 -10.06
C LEU A 12 3.29 11.06 -11.11
N ARG A 13 4.58 11.39 -11.17
CA ARG A 13 5.14 12.45 -12.02
C ARG A 13 4.53 13.82 -11.72
N VAL A 14 4.30 14.10 -10.43
CA VAL A 14 3.73 15.34 -9.92
C VAL A 14 4.81 16.14 -9.19
N GLU A 15 4.81 17.46 -9.37
CA GLU A 15 5.69 18.36 -8.62
C GLU A 15 5.14 18.62 -7.22
N ALA A 16 6.04 18.80 -6.24
CA ALA A 16 5.65 19.10 -4.87
C ALA A 16 4.82 20.39 -4.80
N GLY A 17 3.76 20.38 -3.98
CA GLY A 17 2.88 21.52 -3.72
C GLY A 17 1.64 21.60 -4.61
N GLN A 18 1.50 20.77 -5.64
CA GLN A 18 0.32 20.79 -6.53
C GLN A 18 -0.89 20.08 -5.90
N GLU A 19 -0.70 18.90 -5.33
CA GLU A 19 -1.78 18.05 -4.82
C GLU A 19 -1.37 17.23 -3.58
N ASP A 20 -0.40 17.70 -2.81
CA ASP A 20 0.25 16.95 -1.72
C ASP A 20 -0.74 16.34 -0.72
N ALA A 21 -1.80 17.08 -0.36
CA ALA A 21 -2.82 16.59 0.57
C ALA A 21 -3.61 15.40 -0.01
N LEU A 22 -3.96 15.44 -1.30
CA LEU A 22 -4.67 14.37 -1.98
C LEU A 22 -3.76 13.16 -2.20
N ILE A 23 -2.52 13.39 -2.61
CA ILE A 23 -1.51 12.34 -2.79
C ILE A 23 -1.24 11.63 -1.46
N THR A 24 -1.13 12.38 -0.36
CA THR A 24 -0.96 11.81 0.99
C THR A 24 -2.15 10.95 1.39
N LEU A 25 -3.37 11.38 1.08
CA LEU A 25 -4.58 10.59 1.33
C LEU A 25 -4.55 9.26 0.55
N TYR A 26 -4.27 9.30 -0.74
CA TYR A 26 -4.19 8.10 -1.57
C TYR A 26 -3.02 7.21 -1.20
N GLN A 27 -1.92 7.78 -0.71
CA GLN A 27 -0.80 7.00 -0.19
C GLN A 27 -1.23 6.20 1.04
N GLY A 28 -1.94 6.82 1.98
CA GLY A 28 -2.52 6.11 3.12
C GLY A 28 -3.50 5.01 2.71
N ALA A 29 -4.36 5.29 1.73
CA ALA A 29 -5.30 4.30 1.19
C ALA A 29 -4.57 3.12 0.51
N ALA A 30 -3.48 3.39 -0.23
CA ALA A 30 -2.66 2.37 -0.86
C ALA A 30 -1.93 1.49 0.16
N GLU A 31 -1.37 2.09 1.22
CA GLU A 31 -0.75 1.38 2.33
C GLU A 31 -1.77 0.46 3.03
N GLN A 32 -2.95 1.00 3.36
CA GLN A 32 -4.02 0.24 4.00
C GLN A 32 -4.50 -0.92 3.12
N SER A 33 -4.76 -0.67 1.84
CA SER A 33 -5.24 -1.69 0.91
C SER A 33 -4.24 -2.84 0.74
N ALA A 34 -2.93 -2.53 0.72
CA ALA A 34 -1.90 -3.56 0.69
C ALA A 34 -1.88 -4.38 1.99
N MET A 35 -1.98 -3.75 3.16
CA MET A 35 -2.03 -4.46 4.46
C MET A 35 -3.27 -5.35 4.58
N ASP A 36 -4.44 -4.86 4.19
CA ASP A 36 -5.69 -5.62 4.17
C ASP A 36 -5.58 -6.84 3.27
N TYR A 37 -4.98 -6.68 2.07
CA TYR A 37 -4.75 -7.80 1.17
C TYR A 37 -3.77 -8.83 1.74
N LEU A 38 -2.66 -8.36 2.33
CA LEU A 38 -1.64 -9.22 2.93
C LEU A 38 -2.13 -9.95 4.18
N ASN A 39 -3.19 -9.44 4.83
CA ASN A 39 -3.74 -9.96 6.08
C ASN A 39 -2.67 -10.02 7.19
N ARG A 40 -1.84 -8.97 7.27
CA ARG A 40 -0.80 -8.81 8.29
C ARG A 40 -0.37 -7.34 8.42
N GLN A 41 0.22 -7.00 9.57
CA GLN A 41 0.82 -5.69 9.79
C GLN A 41 2.18 -5.58 9.08
N VAL A 42 2.44 -4.41 8.49
CA VAL A 42 3.69 -4.09 7.78
C VAL A 42 4.30 -2.84 8.40
N PHE A 43 5.59 -2.90 8.72
CA PHE A 43 6.34 -1.84 9.40
C PHE A 43 7.43 -1.27 8.49
N ALA A 44 7.80 0.00 8.71
CA ALA A 44 8.79 0.69 7.87
C ALA A 44 10.20 0.10 8.00
N ASP A 45 10.56 -0.33 9.21
CA ASP A 45 11.87 -0.89 9.56
C ASP A 45 11.76 -1.83 10.76
N GLN A 46 12.89 -2.43 11.13
CA GLN A 46 12.97 -3.37 12.26
C GLN A 46 12.68 -2.69 13.61
N ALA A 47 13.09 -1.43 13.80
CA ALA A 47 12.87 -0.72 15.05
C ALA A 47 11.38 -0.45 15.29
N ALA A 48 10.63 -0.08 14.25
CA ALA A 48 9.19 0.10 14.30
C ALA A 48 8.46 -1.22 14.58
N LEU A 49 8.94 -2.34 14.01
CA LEU A 49 8.41 -3.66 14.29
C LEU A 49 8.65 -4.05 15.75
N ASP A 50 9.88 -3.93 16.24
CA ASP A 50 10.26 -4.28 17.61
C ASP A 50 9.47 -3.45 18.64
N ALA A 51 9.28 -2.16 18.37
CA ALA A 51 8.44 -1.29 19.19
C ALA A 51 6.97 -1.75 19.22
N ALA A 52 6.41 -2.14 18.07
CA ALA A 52 5.04 -2.66 18.00
C ALA A 52 4.89 -4.03 18.68
N VAL A 53 5.93 -4.86 18.64
CA VAL A 53 5.96 -6.15 19.36
C VAL A 53 6.00 -5.91 20.87
N ALA A 54 6.86 -5.01 21.34
CA ALA A 54 6.94 -4.63 22.75
C ALA A 54 5.63 -3.99 23.26
N ALA A 55 4.92 -3.28 22.39
CA ALA A 55 3.61 -2.70 22.68
C ALA A 55 2.43 -3.66 22.44
N GLU A 56 2.68 -4.93 22.09
CA GLU A 56 1.65 -5.94 21.80
C GLU A 56 0.64 -5.54 20.68
N THR A 57 1.07 -4.67 19.76
CA THR A 57 0.25 -4.15 18.64
C THR A 57 0.69 -4.68 17.26
N ALA A 58 1.78 -5.46 17.20
CA ALA A 58 2.32 -5.99 15.95
C ALA A 58 1.45 -7.04 15.25
N GLY A 59 0.49 -7.64 15.97
CA GLY A 59 -0.30 -8.78 15.48
C GLY A 59 0.49 -10.08 15.39
N ALA A 60 -0.14 -11.14 14.85
CA ALA A 60 0.42 -12.49 14.89
C ALA A 60 1.60 -12.73 13.93
N ASN A 61 1.64 -12.02 12.80
CA ASN A 61 2.64 -12.21 11.76
C ASN A 61 3.14 -10.84 11.24
N PRO A 62 3.80 -10.00 12.04
CA PRO A 62 4.32 -8.72 11.55
C PRO A 62 5.42 -8.92 10.51
N MET A 63 5.64 -7.94 9.62
CA MET A 63 6.84 -7.91 8.78
C MET A 63 7.34 -6.50 8.55
N VAL A 64 8.63 -6.39 8.21
CA VAL A 64 9.19 -5.17 7.64
C VAL A 64 8.86 -5.10 6.15
N VAL A 65 8.54 -3.90 5.67
CA VAL A 65 8.25 -3.62 4.27
C VAL A 65 9.44 -4.00 3.38
N ASN A 66 9.16 -4.64 2.25
CA ASN A 66 10.16 -4.97 1.23
C ASN A 66 9.89 -4.20 -0.09
N TYR A 67 10.81 -4.32 -1.05
CA TYR A 67 10.69 -3.63 -2.33
C TYR A 67 9.43 -4.03 -3.13
N ALA A 68 9.01 -5.31 -3.07
CA ALA A 68 7.82 -5.77 -3.79
C ALA A 68 6.53 -5.14 -3.22
N ILE A 69 6.43 -5.03 -1.89
CA ILE A 69 5.31 -4.39 -1.21
C ILE A 69 5.29 -2.89 -1.50
N LYS A 70 6.44 -2.21 -1.45
CA LYS A 70 6.53 -0.79 -1.83
C LYS A 70 6.09 -0.55 -3.28
N ALA A 71 6.59 -1.36 -4.22
CA ALA A 71 6.19 -1.27 -5.61
C ALA A 71 4.69 -1.53 -5.81
N ALA A 72 4.12 -2.49 -5.09
CA ALA A 72 2.68 -2.74 -5.11
C ALA A 72 1.88 -1.53 -4.60
N MET A 73 2.29 -0.93 -3.48
CA MET A 73 1.65 0.29 -2.93
C MET A 73 1.72 1.45 -3.92
N LEU A 74 2.83 1.63 -4.64
CA LEU A 74 2.95 2.65 -5.69
C LEU A 74 1.96 2.39 -6.85
N LEU A 75 1.82 1.14 -7.30
CA LEU A 75 0.85 0.80 -8.34
C LEU A 75 -0.61 1.07 -7.90
N ILE A 76 -0.93 0.81 -6.63
CA ILE A 76 -2.25 1.12 -6.06
C ILE A 76 -2.45 2.63 -5.99
N LEU A 77 -1.45 3.37 -5.52
CA LEU A 77 -1.45 4.83 -5.49
C LEU A 77 -1.69 5.43 -6.89
N GLY A 78 -0.95 4.98 -7.90
CA GLY A 78 -1.12 5.43 -9.28
C GLY A 78 -2.53 5.15 -9.82
N HIS A 79 -3.11 4.01 -9.45
CA HIS A 79 -4.48 3.67 -9.81
C HIS A 79 -5.50 4.60 -9.15
N LEU A 80 -5.40 4.84 -7.84
CA LEU A 80 -6.28 5.75 -7.10
C LEU A 80 -6.18 7.19 -7.60
N TYR A 81 -4.96 7.65 -7.91
CA TYR A 81 -4.72 8.99 -8.40
C TYR A 81 -5.31 9.23 -9.81
N SER A 82 -5.19 8.22 -10.68
CA SER A 82 -5.64 8.30 -12.08
C SER A 82 -7.15 8.06 -12.24
N ASN A 83 -7.78 7.30 -11.33
CA ASN A 83 -9.19 6.95 -11.39
C ASN A 83 -9.92 7.56 -10.18
N ARG A 84 -10.47 8.77 -10.37
CA ARG A 84 -11.17 9.52 -9.30
C ARG A 84 -12.68 9.22 -9.23
N GLU A 85 -13.17 8.31 -10.07
CA GLU A 85 -14.57 7.89 -10.14
C GLU A 85 -14.62 6.36 -10.04
N ASP A 86 -15.54 5.82 -9.22
CA ASP A 86 -15.61 4.39 -8.89
C ASP A 86 -16.12 3.54 -10.08
N VAL A 87 -16.86 4.14 -11.03
CA VAL A 87 -17.47 3.42 -12.16
C VAL A 87 -17.61 4.31 -13.40
N VAL A 88 -16.86 3.99 -14.47
CA VAL A 88 -17.34 4.23 -15.84
C VAL A 88 -18.24 3.05 -16.19
N ALA A 89 -19.51 3.31 -16.50
CA ALA A 89 -20.48 2.28 -16.85
C ALA A 89 -19.89 1.34 -17.94
N GLY A 90 -19.61 0.09 -17.57
CA GLY A 90 -19.07 -0.95 -18.47
C GLY A 90 -17.71 -1.53 -18.08
N ALA A 91 -16.95 -0.91 -17.16
CA ALA A 91 -15.71 -1.48 -16.64
C ALA A 91 -15.99 -2.24 -15.34
N SER A 92 -15.67 -3.54 -15.30
CA SER A 92 -15.65 -4.32 -14.07
C SER A 92 -14.73 -3.62 -13.06
N VAL A 93 -15.26 -3.25 -11.89
CA VAL A 93 -14.53 -2.67 -10.75
C VAL A 93 -13.33 -3.56 -10.43
N VAL A 94 -12.15 -3.24 -10.97
CA VAL A 94 -10.97 -4.06 -10.76
C VAL A 94 -10.48 -3.78 -9.34
N GLN A 95 -10.87 -4.68 -8.43
CA GLN A 95 -10.13 -5.03 -7.23
C GLN A 95 -8.63 -4.85 -7.47
N LEU A 96 -7.90 -4.10 -6.62
CA LEU A 96 -6.42 -3.98 -6.58
C LEU A 96 -5.67 -4.28 -7.91
N PRO A 97 -5.00 -3.31 -8.56
CA PRO A 97 -4.34 -3.52 -9.85
C PRO A 97 -3.62 -4.87 -9.95
N GLY A 98 -3.84 -5.63 -11.04
CA GLY A 98 -3.36 -7.01 -11.15
C GLY A 98 -1.86 -7.18 -10.87
N GLY A 99 -1.05 -6.18 -11.26
CA GLY A 99 0.37 -6.10 -10.92
C GLY A 99 0.66 -5.98 -9.43
N ALA A 100 -0.09 -5.13 -8.71
CA ALA A 100 0.02 -5.01 -7.25
C ALA A 100 -0.33 -6.34 -6.56
N ARG A 101 -1.40 -7.02 -6.98
CA ARG A 101 -1.76 -8.34 -6.45
C ARG A 101 -0.67 -9.39 -6.70
N SER A 102 -0.09 -9.40 -7.90
CA SER A 102 0.98 -10.34 -8.23
C SER A 102 2.20 -10.17 -7.32
N LEU A 103 2.54 -8.93 -6.97
CA LEU A 103 3.64 -8.62 -6.05
C LEU A 103 3.30 -8.94 -4.59
N LEU A 104 2.06 -8.72 -4.15
CA LEU A 104 1.64 -8.96 -2.77
C LEU A 104 1.35 -10.44 -2.47
N ARG A 105 0.90 -11.21 -3.46
CA ARG A 105 0.42 -12.60 -3.28
C ARG A 105 1.43 -13.52 -2.56
N PRO A 106 2.76 -13.48 -2.84
CA PRO A 106 3.73 -14.32 -2.13
C PRO A 106 3.89 -13.97 -0.64
N HIS A 107 3.50 -12.77 -0.23
CA HIS A 107 3.67 -12.26 1.14
C HIS A 107 2.40 -12.35 1.99
N ARG A 108 1.27 -12.71 1.35
CA ARG A 108 -0.06 -12.79 1.96
C ARG A 108 -0.15 -13.98 2.92
N ILE A 109 -0.69 -13.74 4.10
CA ILE A 109 -1.05 -14.80 5.04
C ILE A 109 -2.44 -15.33 4.66
N THR A 110 -2.45 -16.48 3.99
CA THR A 110 -3.67 -17.27 3.79
C THR A 110 -3.79 -18.23 4.96
N HIS A 111 -4.86 -18.12 5.74
CA HIS A 111 -5.23 -19.20 6.65
C HIS A 111 -5.41 -20.47 5.81
N GLY A 112 -4.60 -21.49 6.07
CA GLY A 112 -4.82 -22.81 5.48
C GLY A 112 -6.20 -23.30 5.92
N VAL A 113 -6.99 -23.83 4.97
CA VAL A 113 -8.21 -24.57 5.28
C VAL A 113 -7.88 -25.88 5.98
#